data_AF-H0JQ55-F1
#
_entry.id   AF-H0JQ55-F1
#
_cell.length_a   1.000
_cell.length_b   1.000
_cell.length_c   1.000
_cell.angle_alpha   90.00
_cell.angle_beta   90.00
_cell.angle_gamma   90.00
#
_symmetry.space_group_name_H-M   'P 1'
#
loop_
_entity.id
_entity.type
_entity.pdbx_description
1 polymer ?
#
loop_
_entity_poly.entity_id
_entity_poly.type
_entity_poly.pdbx_seq_one_letter_code
_entity_poly.pdbx_strand_id
1 'polypeptide(L)' 'MGDWRCTVHRTGEPADRLARLSLVLADELTSAEVRDRARVLARELFGHDVDVGEVEPENWSTRWPPST' A
#
# COMPACT_ATOMS: atom_id res chain seq x y z
N MET A 1 -0.88 8.42 -13.11
CA MET A 1 -0.64 8.40 -11.66
C MET A 1 -1.37 7.16 -11.19
N GLY A 2 -0.63 6.15 -10.76
CA GLY A 2 -1.20 4.85 -10.40
C GLY A 2 -1.56 4.81 -8.93
N ASP A 3 -2.76 4.34 -8.63
CA ASP A 3 -3.19 4.08 -7.27
C ASP A 3 -2.77 2.65 -6.88
N TRP A 4 -2.23 2.51 -5.68
CA TRP A 4 -1.67 1.26 -5.17
C TRP A 4 -2.12 1.04 -3.74
N ARG A 5 -2.25 -0.23 -3.37
CA ARG A 5 -2.60 -0.63 -2.01
C ARG A 5 -1.63 -1.66 -1.48
N CYS A 6 -1.30 -1.56 -0.21
CA CYS A 6 -0.54 -2.59 0.47
C CYS A 6 -0.93 -2.74 1.94
N THR A 7 -0.65 -3.93 2.49
CA THR A 7 -0.89 -4.23 3.90
C THR A 7 0.41 -4.08 4.68
N VAL A 8 0.36 -3.32 5.78
CA VAL A 8 1.45 -3.21 6.75
C VAL A 8 1.22 -4.24 7.86
N HIS A 9 2.28 -4.96 8.22
CA HIS A 9 2.27 -5.96 9.29
C HIS A 9 3.54 -5.85 10.13
N ARG A 10 3.50 -6.37 11.37
CA ARG A 10 4.68 -6.40 12.23
C ARG A 10 5.69 -7.43 11.70
N THR A 11 6.97 -7.06 11.69
CA THR A 11 8.06 -7.96 11.33
C THR A 11 8.11 -9.12 12.33
N GLY A 12 8.11 -10.36 11.83
CA GLY A 12 8.08 -11.57 12.65
C GLY A 12 6.69 -12.14 12.92
N GLU A 13 5.63 -11.36 12.73
CA GLU A 13 4.24 -11.80 12.89
C GLU A 13 3.36 -11.29 11.72
N PRO A 14 3.50 -11.89 10.52
CA PRO A 14 2.79 -11.42 9.32
C PRO A 14 1.26 -11.57 9.40
N ALA A 15 0.75 -12.33 10.38
CA ALA A 15 -0.68 -12.43 10.67
C ALA A 15 -1.25 -11.16 11.35
N ASP A 16 -0.39 -10.34 11.96
CA ASP A 16 -0.78 -9.13 12.66
C ASP A 16 -0.82 -7.95 11.68
N ARG A 17 -1.95 -7.81 10.98
CA ARG A 17 -2.22 -6.66 10.10
C ARG A 17 -2.34 -5.42 10.98
N LEU A 18 -1.34 -4.55 10.91
CA LEU A 18 -1.31 -3.27 11.62
C LEU A 18 -2.14 -2.21 10.91
N ALA A 19 -1.97 -2.10 9.60
CA ALA A 19 -2.62 -1.07 8.80
C ALA A 19 -2.74 -1.45 7.33
N ARG A 20 -3.55 -0.69 6.60
CA ARG A 20 -3.61 -0.72 5.14
C ARG A 20 -3.23 0.64 4.60
N LEU A 21 -2.24 0.69 3.72
CA LEU A 21 -1.79 1.90 3.06
C LEU A 21 -2.36 1.95 1.64
N SER A 22 -2.84 3.13 1.29
CA SER A 22 -3.36 3.51 -0.01
C SER A 22 -2.42 4.61 -0.54
N LEU A 23 -1.71 4.32 -1.62
CA LEU A 23 -0.59 5.10 -2.15
C LEU A 23 -0.93 5.61 -3.54
N VAL A 24 -0.61 6.87 -3.81
CA VAL A 24 -0.81 7.49 -5.12
C VAL A 24 0.57 7.85 -5.67
N LEU A 25 1.04 7.11 -6.67
CA LEU A 25 2.42 7.21 -7.17
C LEU A 25 2.45 7.45 -8.69
N ALA A 26 3.63 7.74 -9.23
CA ALA A 26 3.82 7.88 -10.68
C ALA A 26 3.43 6.58 -11.42
N ASP A 27 2.89 6.73 -12.63
CA ASP A 27 2.28 5.62 -13.40
C ASP A 27 3.28 4.54 -13.84
N GLU A 28 4.53 4.93 -14.03
CA GLU A 28 5.58 4.08 -14.61
C GLU A 28 6.35 3.26 -13.57
N LEU A 29 5.89 3.22 -12.32
CA LEU A 29 6.56 2.46 -11.26
C LEU A 29 6.17 0.99 -11.30
N THR A 30 7.18 0.14 -11.19
CA THR A 30 7.00 -1.30 -10.99
C THR A 30 6.50 -1.61 -9.58
N SER A 31 5.87 -2.77 -9.40
CA SER A 31 5.44 -3.24 -8.07
C SER A 31 6.61 -3.31 -7.07
N ALA A 32 7.83 -3.61 -7.52
CA ALA A 32 9.02 -3.61 -6.66
C ALA A 32 9.35 -2.19 -6.14
N GLU A 33 9.31 -1.18 -7.00
CA GLU A 33 9.56 0.22 -6.62
C GLU A 33 8.46 0.80 -5.72
N VAL A 34 7.21 0.43 -5.99
CA VAL A 34 6.07 0.77 -5.13
C VAL A 34 6.24 0.16 -3.75
N ARG A 35 6.64 -1.11 -3.67
CA ARG A 35 6.88 -1.80 -2.40
C ARG A 35 8.02 -1.17 -1.59
N ASP A 36 9.11 -0.80 -2.24
CA ASP A 36 10.24 -0.16 -1.54
C ASP A 36 9.81 1.18 -0.92
N ARG A 37 9.12 2.03 -1.69
CA ARG A 37 8.54 3.29 -1.19
C ARG A 37 7.52 3.05 -0.08
N ALA A 38 6.63 2.08 -0.25
CA ALA A 38 5.64 1.72 0.76
C ALA A 38 6.31 1.30 2.08
N ARG A 39 7.42 0.56 2.02
CA ARG A 39 8.18 0.14 3.19
C ARG A 39 8.86 1.30 3.90
N VAL A 40 9.41 2.26 3.15
CA VAL A 40 9.95 3.50 3.74
C VAL A 40 8.85 4.24 4.51
N LEU A 41 7.71 4.49 3.86
CA LEU A 41 6.57 5.17 4.49
C LEU A 41 6.01 4.42 5.70
N ALA A 42 5.90 3.08 5.61
CA ALA A 42 5.44 2.27 6.73
C ALA A 42 6.37 2.40 7.93
N ARG A 43 7.69 2.43 7.71
CA ARG A 43 8.67 2.61 8.78
C ARG A 43 8.63 4.00 9.40
N GLU A 44 8.42 5.03 8.58
CA GLU A 44 8.26 6.40 9.08
C GLU A 44 6.99 6.58 9.91
N LEU A 45 5.89 5.92 9.54
CA LEU A 45 4.60 6.05 10.23
C LEU A 45 4.45 5.13 11.45
N PHE A 46 4.97 3.91 11.39
CA PHE A 46 4.72 2.86 12.38
C PHE A 46 5.99 2.36 13.10
N GLY A 47 7.18 2.84 12.73
CA GLY A 47 8.45 2.44 13.32
C GLY A 47 9.17 1.33 12.55
N HIS A 48 10.39 0.97 12.98
CA HIS A 48 11.27 0.09 12.22
C HIS A 48 10.86 -1.39 12.21
N ASP A 49 9.99 -1.82 13.12
CA ASP A 49 9.54 -3.21 13.30
C ASP A 49 8.35 -3.60 12.42
N VAL A 50 8.16 -2.91 11.29
CA VAL A 50 7.07 -3.18 10.35
C VAL A 50 7.59 -3.52 8.96
N ASP A 51 6.79 -4.32 8.26
CA ASP A 51 7.00 -4.68 6.87
C ASP A 51 5.74 -4.49 6.04
N VAL A 52 5.92 -4.44 4.74
CA VAL A 52 4.87 -4.28 3.76
C VAL A 52 4.72 -5.56 2.96
N GLY A 53 3.49 -6.05 2.92
CA GLY A 53 3.09 -7.23 2.16
C GLY A 53 3.08 -6.98 0.66
N GLU A 54 2.32 -7.80 -0.06
CA GLU A 54 2.13 -7.60 -1.50
C GLU A 54 1.49 -6.24 -1.78
N VAL A 55 1.98 -5.58 -2.83
CA VAL A 55 1.40 -4.35 -3.37
C VAL A 55 0.52 -4.73 -4.54
N GLU A 56 -0.73 -4.28 -4.48
CA GLU A 56 -1.70 -4.50 -5.56
C GLU A 56 -2.05 -3.13 -6.15
N PRO A 57 -2.23 -3.02 -7.48
CA PRO A 57 -2.81 -1.82 -8.06
C PRO A 57 -4.23 -1.65 -7.48
N GLU A 58 -4.50 -0.49 -6.89
CA GLU A 58 -5.82 -0.15 -6.40
C GLU A 58 -6.58 0.54 -7.53
N ASN A 59 -7.78 0.08 -7.86
CA ASN A 59 -8.59 0.76 -8.86
C ASN A 59 -9.59 1.68 -8.15
N TRP A 60 -9.23 2.96 -7.99
CA TRP A 60 -10.15 3.97 -7.46
C TRP A 60 -11.16 4.46 -8.48
N SER A 61 -11.11 3.96 -9.72
CA SER A 61 -12.05 4.31 -10.79
C SER A 61 -13.45 3.72 -10.61
N THR A 62 -13.79 3.24 -9.40
CA THR A 62 -15.18 2.86 -9.10
C THR A 62 -16.02 4.12 -9.04
N ARG A 63 -16.52 4.53 -10.21
CA ARG A 63 -17.68 5.41 -10.36
C ARG A 63 -18.74 4.92 -9.37
N TRP A 64 -19.16 5.77 -8.45
CA TRP A 64 -20.47 5.61 -7.83
C TRP A 64 -21.49 5.33 -8.94
N PRO A 65 -22.42 4.36 -8.78
CA PRO A 65 -23.52 4.29 -9.72
C PRO A 65 -24.24 5.65 -9.66
N PRO A 66 -24.58 6.28 -10.80
CA PRO A 66 -25.48 7.41 -10.75
C PRO A 66 -26.76 6.92 -10.07
N SER A 67 -27.14 7.54 -8.96
CA SER A 67 -28.43 7.31 -8.35
C SER A 67 -29.50 7.67 -9.38
N THR A 68 -30.21 6.67 -9.89
CA THR A 68 -31.47 6.83 -10.63
C THR A 68 -32.63 6.52 -9.71
#